data_AF-A0A661GL70-F1
#
_entry.id   AF-A0A661GL70-F1
#
_cell.length_a   1.000
_cell.length_b   1.000
_cell.length_c   1.000
_cell.angle_alpha   90.00
_cell.angle_beta   90.00
_cell.angle_gamma   90.00
#
_symmetry.space_group_name_H-M   'P 1'
#
loop_
_entity.id
_entity.type
_entity.pdbx_description
1 polymer ?
#
loop_
_entity_poly.entity_id
_entity_poly.type
_entity_poly.pdbx_seq_one_letter_code
_entity_poly.pdbx_strand_id
1 'polypeptide(L)'
;MKKLIALILSTSSAVAYAAEPVQYDVSFNNAVHHEARISVTYSDIGDAPLQLRMSRSSPGRYAIHEFAKNVYQVWVVDGAGNPLTFTRPSPYQWDVAGHDGTVTATYTLYADRAGGTYSGIDLTHAHLNMPATFMWARGFDDLPINVSFSPVSEAWKVATQLVPTEDAYVFTAPNLQYFMDSPTELSNFSERSWDIESNDKTYTLRLAVHHDGIEEDVDVYLEKAKKVVDQQIQIFGELPDFDYGTYTFIADYLPYVSGDGMEHRNSTILASTQSLHQAEFQQLGTLSHEFVHAWNAERIRPHRLEPFNFEQANMSLNLWFVEGFTSYYGPLAIRRAGESSVKDFAELISNPINTVTYAPGRSFASSQGMSTQAPFVDAATSIDPTNFANTFISYYTYGAAIGLALDLTLRAEFAEITLDTLMRQVWETHGKTEVPYTTDDLRAALVQVTGKERFANDFFASYITGQELPDYKSLLANAGMLLRLANGGDASAGPVSFEFEGKAALITQNTIINSPLYAAGLDRGDQVLSIDRLNIHSADQWDNAIGRYSPGDTATIRFIQRGIERTAVLTFAEDNELEVVTYEAADMAVSKSQLAFRKSWLGVDSASED
;
A
#
# COMPACT_ATOMS: atom_id res chain seq x y z
N MET A 1 80.62 19.19 12.80
CA MET A 1 79.62 19.97 12.02
C MET A 1 78.44 19.07 11.71
N LYS A 2 77.30 19.24 12.40
CA LYS A 2 76.03 18.61 12.03
C LYS A 2 75.00 19.74 11.95
N LYS A 3 74.48 20.00 10.75
CA LYS A 3 73.41 20.98 10.49
C LYS A 3 72.07 20.29 10.75
N LEU A 4 71.26 20.85 11.65
CA LEU A 4 69.85 20.49 11.81
C LEU A 4 69.04 21.29 10.78
N ILE A 5 68.27 20.61 9.95
CA ILE A 5 67.26 21.21 9.07
C ILE A 5 65.91 20.96 9.73
N ALA A 6 65.23 22.03 10.14
CA ALA A 6 63.86 21.97 10.61
C ALA A 6 62.93 22.12 9.40
N LEU A 7 62.09 21.10 9.18
CA LEU A 7 61.06 21.08 8.15
C LEU A 7 59.76 21.62 8.76
N ILE A 8 59.31 22.79 8.31
CA ILE A 8 58.02 23.36 8.68
C ILE A 8 56.97 22.77 7.74
N LEU A 9 56.13 21.88 8.23
CA LEU A 9 54.92 21.43 7.52
C LEU A 9 53.85 22.51 7.66
N SER A 10 53.51 23.17 6.56
CA SER A 10 52.31 24.01 6.45
C SER A 10 51.10 23.13 6.18
N THR A 11 50.21 22.98 7.17
CA THR A 11 48.89 22.36 6.98
C THR A 11 47.95 23.39 6.36
N SER A 12 47.69 23.27 5.06
CA SER A 12 46.62 24.00 4.38
C SER A 12 45.29 23.35 4.72
N SER A 13 44.52 23.97 5.62
CA SER A 13 43.13 23.59 5.86
C SER A 13 42.30 24.04 4.64
N ALA A 14 41.91 23.09 3.80
CA ALA A 14 40.89 23.35 2.79
C ALA A 14 39.55 23.54 3.51
N VAL A 15 38.99 24.74 3.44
CA VAL A 15 37.60 24.99 3.82
C VAL A 15 36.77 24.30 2.74
N ALA A 16 36.14 23.18 3.07
CA ALA A 16 35.13 22.58 2.23
C ALA A 16 33.93 23.55 2.24
N TYR A 17 33.72 24.27 1.13
CA TYR A 17 32.46 24.96 0.90
C TYR A 17 31.38 23.87 0.77
N ALA A 18 30.39 23.88 1.66
CA ALA A 18 29.21 23.04 1.48
C ALA A 18 28.49 23.52 0.21
N ALA A 19 28.12 22.59 -0.69
CA ALA A 19 27.35 22.90 -1.88
C ALA A 19 26.01 23.55 -1.49
N GLU A 20 25.53 24.52 -2.28
CA GLU A 20 24.26 25.18 -2.00
C GLU A 20 23.09 24.18 -2.09
N PRO A 21 22.12 24.21 -1.15
CA PRO A 21 20.95 23.35 -1.21
C PRO A 21 20.05 23.71 -2.40
N VAL A 22 19.38 22.72 -2.98
CA VAL A 22 18.32 22.94 -3.97
C VAL A 22 17.16 23.69 -3.29
N GLN A 23 16.69 24.78 -3.90
CA GLN A 23 15.62 25.59 -3.32
C GLN A 23 14.32 25.39 -4.09
N TYR A 24 13.24 25.03 -3.39
CA TYR A 24 11.88 24.99 -3.92
C TYR A 24 11.00 26.07 -3.28
N ASP A 25 10.25 26.80 -4.11
CA ASP A 25 9.21 27.73 -3.68
C ASP A 25 7.86 27.29 -4.25
N VAL A 26 6.88 27.05 -3.39
CA VAL A 26 5.56 26.51 -3.75
C VAL A 26 4.47 27.48 -3.32
N SER A 27 3.55 27.81 -4.22
CA SER A 27 2.42 28.70 -3.93
C SER A 27 1.14 28.20 -4.57
N PHE A 28 0.01 28.44 -3.91
CA PHE A 28 -1.30 27.91 -4.27
C PHE A 28 -2.30 29.02 -4.66
N ASN A 29 -1.80 30.08 -5.29
CA ASN A 29 -2.60 31.27 -5.62
C ASN A 29 -3.83 30.98 -6.50
N ASN A 30 -3.86 29.85 -7.19
CA ASN A 30 -4.97 29.43 -8.05
C ASN A 30 -5.55 28.06 -7.60
N ALA A 31 -5.53 27.79 -6.29
CA ALA A 31 -6.02 26.53 -5.71
C ALA A 31 -7.49 26.24 -6.04
N VAL A 32 -8.33 27.26 -6.24
CA VAL A 32 -9.73 27.08 -6.71
C VAL A 32 -9.84 26.36 -8.06
N HIS A 33 -8.75 26.34 -8.83
CA HIS A 33 -8.61 25.62 -10.09
C HIS A 33 -7.60 24.46 -10.01
N HIS A 34 -7.27 24.03 -8.80
CA HIS A 34 -6.39 22.89 -8.53
C HIS A 34 -4.96 23.08 -9.00
N GLU A 35 -4.47 24.33 -8.96
CA GLU A 35 -3.15 24.69 -9.48
C GLU A 35 -2.19 25.16 -8.38
N ALA A 36 -0.96 24.62 -8.41
CA ALA A 36 0.20 25.19 -7.74
C ALA A 36 1.17 25.82 -8.75
N ARG A 37 1.83 26.90 -8.35
CA ARG A 37 3.04 27.42 -9.01
C ARG A 37 4.26 27.00 -8.19
N ILE A 38 5.15 26.24 -8.81
CA ILE A 38 6.35 25.70 -8.19
C ILE A 38 7.58 26.27 -8.91
N SER A 39 8.57 26.74 -8.16
CA SER A 39 9.88 27.12 -8.68
C SER A 39 10.96 26.26 -8.03
N VAL A 40 11.91 25.77 -8.82
CA VAL A 40 13.09 25.05 -8.34
C VAL A 40 14.36 25.73 -8.82
N THR A 41 15.31 25.94 -7.93
CA THR A 41 16.60 26.56 -8.23
C THR A 41 17.75 25.61 -7.93
N TYR A 42 18.62 25.44 -8.93
CA TYR A 42 19.89 24.72 -8.82
C TYR A 42 21.02 25.73 -9.04
N SER A 43 22.03 25.69 -8.17
CA SER A 43 23.28 26.45 -8.27
C SER A 43 24.44 25.49 -8.56
N ASP A 44 25.60 26.04 -8.93
CA ASP A 44 26.85 25.29 -9.14
C ASP A 44 26.72 24.12 -10.14
N ILE A 45 25.88 24.26 -11.18
CA ILE A 45 25.55 23.20 -12.15
C ILE A 45 26.74 22.83 -13.05
N GLY A 46 27.76 23.69 -13.12
CA GLY A 46 28.86 23.60 -14.08
C GLY A 46 28.43 24.03 -15.49
N ASP A 47 29.11 23.52 -16.53
CA ASP A 47 28.88 23.92 -17.93
C ASP A 47 27.94 22.96 -18.70
N ALA A 48 27.62 21.81 -18.12
CA ALA A 48 26.76 20.81 -18.76
C ALA A 48 25.28 21.23 -18.67
N PRO A 49 24.43 20.88 -19.65
CA PRO A 49 23.01 21.19 -19.57
C PRO A 49 22.36 20.56 -18.33
N LEU A 50 21.57 21.35 -17.58
CA LEU A 50 20.75 20.84 -16.49
C LEU A 50 19.63 19.96 -17.04
N GLN A 51 19.54 18.74 -16.51
CA GLN A 51 18.59 17.73 -16.93
C GLN A 51 17.46 17.59 -15.92
N LEU A 52 16.44 18.45 -16.03
CA LEU A 52 15.24 18.38 -15.20
C LEU A 52 14.34 17.21 -15.61
N ARG A 53 13.67 16.61 -14.62
CA ARG A 53 12.81 15.44 -14.75
C ARG A 53 11.55 15.61 -13.92
N MET A 54 10.48 14.98 -14.39
CA MET A 54 9.34 14.63 -13.54
C MET A 54 9.33 13.12 -13.35
N SER A 55 9.04 12.67 -12.13
CA SER A 55 9.00 11.24 -11.82
C SER A 55 7.91 10.50 -12.61
N ARG A 56 8.10 9.19 -12.71
CA ARG A 56 7.18 8.24 -13.35
C ARG A 56 6.79 7.10 -12.41
N SER A 57 7.27 7.12 -11.18
CA SER A 57 7.00 6.14 -10.14
C SER A 57 7.11 6.87 -8.80
N SER A 58 6.50 6.29 -7.77
CA SER A 58 6.49 6.82 -6.40
C SER A 58 6.86 5.69 -5.44
N PRO A 59 7.63 5.94 -4.37
CA PRO A 59 7.81 4.96 -3.29
C PRO A 59 6.47 4.37 -2.85
N GLY A 60 6.46 3.08 -2.53
CA GLY A 60 5.26 2.28 -2.22
C GLY A 60 4.27 2.05 -3.38
N ARG A 61 4.51 2.62 -4.57
CA ARG A 61 3.73 2.32 -5.80
C ARG A 61 4.57 1.73 -6.90
N TYR A 62 4.19 0.54 -7.34
CA TYR A 62 5.02 -0.31 -8.19
C TYR A 62 4.73 -0.17 -9.70
N ALA A 63 3.80 0.70 -10.08
CA ALA A 63 3.44 1.00 -11.47
C ALA A 63 4.05 2.30 -11.99
N ILE A 64 3.98 2.46 -13.32
CA ILE A 64 4.33 3.71 -13.96
C ILE A 64 3.13 4.67 -13.93
N HIS A 65 3.43 5.91 -13.58
CA HIS A 65 2.52 7.03 -13.60
C HIS A 65 2.99 8.13 -14.55
N GLU A 66 2.02 8.78 -15.17
CA GLU A 66 2.24 9.82 -16.16
C GLU A 66 2.18 11.21 -15.52
N PHE A 67 2.89 11.44 -14.41
CA PHE A 67 2.79 12.68 -13.62
C PHE A 67 3.11 13.95 -14.42
N ALA A 68 4.08 13.86 -15.35
CA ALA A 68 4.45 14.97 -16.23
C ALA A 68 3.30 15.56 -17.06
N LYS A 69 2.21 14.80 -17.29
CA LYS A 69 1.06 15.29 -18.06
C LYS A 69 0.35 16.46 -17.39
N ASN A 70 0.50 16.59 -16.07
CA ASN A 70 -0.10 17.62 -15.24
C ASN A 70 0.78 18.88 -15.09
N VAL A 71 1.94 18.90 -15.75
CA VAL A 71 2.90 20.01 -15.67
C VAL A 71 2.86 20.85 -16.95
N TYR A 72 2.63 22.15 -16.81
CA TYR A 72 2.56 23.10 -17.93
C TYR A 72 3.08 24.49 -17.54
N GLN A 73 3.11 25.41 -18.51
CA GLN A 73 3.66 26.76 -18.33
C GLN A 73 5.09 26.78 -17.76
N VAL A 74 5.94 25.86 -18.22
CA VAL A 74 7.34 25.79 -17.82
C VAL A 74 8.11 27.00 -18.36
N TRP A 75 8.73 27.75 -17.46
CA TRP A 75 9.56 28.92 -17.71
C TRP A 75 10.91 28.77 -16.99
N VAL A 76 12.01 29.12 -17.65
CA VAL A 76 13.36 28.90 -17.11
C VAL A 76 14.20 30.16 -17.25
N VAL A 77 14.97 30.51 -16.22
CA VAL A 77 15.90 31.64 -16.19
C VAL A 77 17.26 31.24 -15.63
N ASP A 78 18.30 32.01 -15.97
CA ASP A 78 19.64 31.92 -15.37
C ASP A 78 19.73 32.66 -14.02
N GLY A 79 20.91 32.65 -13.37
CA GLY A 79 21.14 33.35 -12.10
C GLY A 79 20.97 34.88 -12.16
N ALA A 80 21.06 35.47 -13.36
CA ALA A 80 20.79 36.90 -13.60
C ALA A 80 19.33 37.20 -13.95
N GLY A 81 18.47 36.19 -14.03
CA GLY A 81 17.05 36.32 -14.40
C GLY A 81 16.80 36.42 -15.91
N ASN A 82 17.81 36.16 -16.75
CA ASN A 82 17.62 36.13 -18.20
C ASN A 82 16.88 34.86 -18.61
N PRO A 83 15.92 34.93 -19.55
CA PRO A 83 15.21 33.75 -20.04
C PRO A 83 16.15 32.75 -20.72
N LEU A 84 16.02 31.47 -20.37
CA LEU A 84 16.70 30.35 -21.01
C LEU A 84 15.71 29.53 -21.85
N THR A 85 16.21 28.93 -22.92
CA THR A 85 15.46 27.96 -23.72
C THR A 85 15.82 26.54 -23.32
N PHE A 86 14.86 25.62 -23.42
CA PHE A 86 15.08 24.21 -23.13
C PHE A 86 14.61 23.32 -24.29
N THR A 87 15.10 22.08 -24.31
CA THR A 87 14.58 21.02 -25.21
C THR A 87 13.88 19.93 -24.41
N ARG A 88 13.00 19.17 -25.06
CA ARG A 88 12.27 18.04 -24.46
C ARG A 88 12.57 16.74 -25.21
N PRO A 89 13.67 16.04 -24.88
CA PRO A 89 14.02 14.77 -25.52
C PRO A 89 13.07 13.62 -25.15
N SER A 90 12.25 13.77 -24.10
CA SER A 90 11.16 12.86 -23.77
C SER A 90 9.99 13.61 -23.12
N PRO A 91 8.81 12.99 -22.93
CA PRO A 91 7.68 13.61 -22.24
C PRO A 91 7.96 14.04 -20.79
N TYR A 92 8.97 13.48 -20.14
CA TYR A 92 9.24 13.67 -18.71
C TYR A 92 10.50 14.49 -18.42
N GLN A 93 11.08 15.12 -19.45
CA GLN A 93 12.41 15.70 -19.39
C GLN A 93 12.48 17.09 -20.03
N TRP A 94 13.24 17.98 -19.39
CA TRP A 94 13.60 19.31 -19.87
C TRP A 94 15.11 19.51 -19.74
N ASP A 95 15.79 19.70 -20.86
CA ASP A 95 17.23 19.95 -20.90
C ASP A 95 17.50 21.44 -21.11
N VAL A 96 18.11 22.09 -20.11
CA VAL A 96 18.39 23.52 -20.06
C VAL A 96 19.88 23.74 -20.30
N ALA A 97 20.25 24.38 -21.40
CA ALA A 97 21.64 24.71 -21.73
C ALA A 97 21.86 26.22 -21.74
N GLY A 98 23.13 26.66 -21.68
CA GLY A 98 23.50 28.07 -21.81
C GLY A 98 23.22 28.91 -20.56
N HIS A 99 23.09 28.28 -19.39
CA HIS A 99 23.05 28.96 -18.10
C HIS A 99 24.43 29.44 -17.65
N ASP A 100 24.45 30.30 -16.64
CA ASP A 100 25.66 30.87 -16.02
C ASP A 100 26.18 30.06 -14.83
N GLY A 101 25.60 28.89 -14.59
CA GLY A 101 25.88 28.02 -13.44
C GLY A 101 24.69 27.90 -12.48
N THR A 102 23.69 28.78 -12.65
CA THR A 102 22.43 28.73 -11.91
C THR A 102 21.26 28.60 -12.88
N VAL A 103 20.26 27.81 -12.50
CA VAL A 103 19.00 27.67 -13.24
C VAL A 103 17.85 27.71 -12.26
N THR A 104 16.89 28.58 -12.50
CA THR A 104 15.57 28.53 -11.86
C THR A 104 14.52 28.12 -12.89
N ALA A 105 13.84 27.00 -12.64
CA ALA A 105 12.70 26.55 -13.43
C ALA A 105 11.41 26.75 -12.65
N THR A 106 10.45 27.47 -13.22
CA THR A 106 9.11 27.66 -12.69
C THR A 106 8.10 26.93 -13.58
N TYR A 107 7.10 26.29 -12.97
CA TYR A 107 6.01 25.64 -13.70
C TYR A 107 4.69 25.69 -12.92
N THR A 108 3.60 25.43 -13.64
CA THR A 108 2.28 25.18 -13.07
C THR A 108 2.05 23.69 -13.00
N LEU A 109 1.58 23.21 -11.84
CA LEU A 109 1.12 21.84 -11.60
C LEU A 109 -0.40 21.86 -11.42
N TYR A 110 -1.11 21.05 -12.20
CA TYR A 110 -2.52 20.75 -11.95
C TYR A 110 -2.67 19.45 -11.14
N ALA A 111 -3.40 19.50 -10.02
CA ALA A 111 -3.51 18.40 -9.07
C ALA A 111 -4.91 18.34 -8.45
N ASP A 112 -5.75 17.43 -8.95
CA ASP A 112 -7.17 17.30 -8.56
C ASP A 112 -7.49 15.85 -8.18
N ARG A 113 -6.56 15.19 -7.48
CA ARG A 113 -6.71 13.81 -7.00
C ARG A 113 -5.84 13.56 -5.78
N ALA A 114 -6.30 13.98 -4.60
CA ALA A 114 -5.69 13.56 -3.34
C ALA A 114 -5.89 12.05 -3.10
N GLY A 115 -4.90 11.39 -2.48
CA GLY A 115 -4.87 9.95 -2.20
C GLY A 115 -3.43 9.48 -1.97
N GLY A 116 -3.17 8.18 -1.83
CA GLY A 116 -1.84 7.67 -1.46
C GLY A 116 -0.75 7.82 -2.54
N THR A 117 -1.05 8.31 -3.73
CA THR A 117 -0.09 8.37 -4.85
C THR A 117 -0.06 9.71 -5.58
N TYR A 118 -1.19 10.42 -5.60
CA TYR A 118 -1.42 11.58 -6.43
C TYR A 118 -1.62 12.82 -5.55
N SER A 119 -1.44 13.99 -6.13
CA SER A 119 -1.64 15.26 -5.41
C SER A 119 -3.05 15.80 -5.62
N GLY A 120 -3.57 16.48 -4.60
CA GLY A 120 -4.83 17.23 -4.64
C GLY A 120 -4.61 18.64 -4.10
N ILE A 121 -5.13 19.65 -4.80
CA ILE A 121 -5.03 21.05 -4.41
C ILE A 121 -6.42 21.63 -4.55
N ASP A 122 -6.93 22.25 -3.49
CA ASP A 122 -8.16 23.04 -3.52
C ASP A 122 -8.15 24.11 -2.42
N LEU A 123 -9.30 24.75 -2.17
CA LEU A 123 -9.39 25.81 -1.15
C LEU A 123 -9.39 25.29 0.30
N THR A 124 -9.48 23.98 0.50
CA THR A 124 -9.46 23.31 1.81
C THR A 124 -8.07 22.81 2.16
N HIS A 125 -7.30 22.36 1.15
CA HIS A 125 -5.95 21.84 1.36
C HIS A 125 -5.03 21.85 0.14
N ALA A 126 -3.75 21.56 0.39
CA ALA A 126 -2.82 21.03 -0.59
C ALA A 126 -2.21 19.70 -0.08
N HIS A 127 -2.71 18.60 -0.62
CA HIS A 127 -2.21 17.25 -0.45
C HIS A 127 -1.16 16.96 -1.52
N LEU A 128 0.09 16.78 -1.11
CA LEU A 128 1.22 16.66 -2.03
C LEU A 128 1.91 15.32 -1.87
N ASN A 129 1.78 14.48 -2.88
CA ASN A 129 2.70 13.38 -3.11
C ASN A 129 3.91 13.89 -3.89
N MET A 130 5.10 13.74 -3.34
CA MET A 130 6.31 14.44 -3.82
C MET A 130 6.69 14.06 -5.27
N PRO A 131 6.68 12.78 -5.67
CA PRO A 131 6.99 12.39 -7.06
C PRO A 131 5.95 12.91 -8.08
N ALA A 132 4.71 13.12 -7.65
CA ALA A 132 3.65 13.70 -8.45
C ALA A 132 3.67 15.24 -8.49
N THR A 133 4.52 15.88 -7.67
CA THR A 133 4.52 17.33 -7.43
C THR A 133 5.78 18.02 -7.95
N PHE A 134 6.96 17.45 -7.70
CA PHE A 134 8.24 18.15 -7.86
C PHE A 134 9.06 17.68 -9.06
N MET A 135 9.47 18.63 -9.90
CA MET A 135 10.58 18.40 -10.83
C MET A 135 11.90 18.28 -10.06
N TRP A 136 12.78 17.39 -10.49
CA TRP A 136 14.12 17.19 -9.93
C TRP A 136 15.19 17.11 -11.03
N ALA A 137 16.47 17.26 -10.70
CA ALA A 137 17.57 17.20 -11.67
C ALA A 137 18.51 16.03 -11.40
N ARG A 138 18.88 15.29 -12.46
CA ARG A 138 19.84 14.18 -12.36
C ARG A 138 21.22 14.66 -11.93
N GLY A 139 21.84 13.95 -11.00
CA GLY A 139 23.21 14.21 -10.56
C GLY A 139 23.28 15.24 -9.41
N PHE A 140 22.13 15.70 -8.92
CA PHE A 140 22.00 16.56 -7.75
C PHE A 140 21.29 15.82 -6.60
N ASP A 141 21.14 14.50 -6.73
CA ASP A 141 20.34 13.63 -5.88
C ASP A 141 20.81 13.66 -4.40
N ASP A 142 22.11 13.86 -4.18
CA ASP A 142 22.74 13.90 -2.84
C ASP A 142 22.74 15.30 -2.19
N LEU A 143 22.27 16.34 -2.89
CA LEU A 143 22.23 17.69 -2.34
C LEU A 143 21.10 17.84 -1.33
N PRO A 144 21.30 18.61 -0.24
CA PRO A 144 20.21 18.99 0.63
C PRO A 144 19.18 19.83 -0.14
N ILE A 145 17.93 19.75 0.29
CA ILE A 145 16.80 20.42 -0.32
C ILE A 145 16.14 21.31 0.73
N ASN A 146 15.81 22.54 0.35
CA ASN A 146 14.93 23.42 1.10
C ASN A 146 13.63 23.60 0.31
N VAL A 147 12.49 23.54 0.99
CA VAL A 147 11.18 23.84 0.40
C VAL A 147 10.44 24.86 1.25
N SER A 148 9.94 25.90 0.59
CA SER A 148 9.14 26.98 1.17
C SER A 148 7.72 26.92 0.62
N PHE A 149 6.74 26.89 1.50
CA PHE A 149 5.32 26.87 1.14
C PHE A 149 4.66 28.23 1.40
N SER A 150 3.90 28.72 0.43
CA SER A 150 3.02 29.89 0.56
C SER A 150 1.56 29.42 0.59
N PRO A 151 0.99 29.12 1.76
CA PRO A 151 -0.35 28.56 1.88
C PRO A 151 -1.43 29.55 1.42
N VAL A 152 -2.61 29.02 1.08
CA VAL A 152 -3.78 29.85 0.69
C VAL A 152 -4.30 30.69 1.87
N SER A 153 -4.12 30.18 3.09
CA SER A 153 -4.61 30.77 4.33
C SER A 153 -3.57 30.66 5.43
N GLU A 154 -3.46 31.68 6.28
CA GLU A 154 -2.61 31.66 7.48
C GLU A 154 -3.09 30.64 8.54
N ALA A 155 -4.32 30.12 8.41
CA ALA A 155 -4.84 29.05 9.27
C ALA A 155 -4.30 27.67 8.88
N TRP A 156 -3.73 27.51 7.68
CA TRP A 156 -3.16 26.23 7.27
C TRP A 156 -1.87 25.95 8.04
N LYS A 157 -1.70 24.69 8.41
CA LYS A 157 -0.50 24.13 8.99
C LYS A 157 0.10 23.12 8.01
N VAL A 158 1.31 22.65 8.28
CA VAL A 158 1.99 21.66 7.43
C VAL A 158 2.20 20.37 8.21
N ALA A 159 1.66 19.26 7.72
CA ALA A 159 1.94 17.92 8.22
C ALA A 159 2.83 17.17 7.22
N THR A 160 4.03 16.81 7.65
CA THR A 160 5.05 16.12 6.84
C THR A 160 6.11 15.47 7.72
N GLN A 161 6.92 14.58 7.16
CA GLN A 161 8.17 14.10 7.76
C GLN A 161 9.39 14.97 7.42
N LEU A 162 9.26 15.98 6.55
CA LEU A 162 10.36 16.92 6.29
C LEU A 162 10.81 17.61 7.58
N VAL A 163 12.08 18.03 7.61
CA VAL A 163 12.69 18.63 8.79
C VAL A 163 12.25 20.09 8.89
N PRO A 164 11.55 20.50 9.97
CA PRO A 164 11.09 21.88 10.12
C PRO A 164 12.26 22.84 10.36
N THR A 165 12.07 24.11 10.00
CA THR A 165 12.97 25.21 10.37
C THR A 165 12.30 26.14 11.40
N GLU A 166 12.93 27.27 11.72
CA GLU A 166 12.31 28.30 12.56
C GLU A 166 11.09 28.96 11.86
N ASP A 167 11.03 28.92 10.53
CA ASP A 167 9.85 29.32 9.77
C ASP A 167 8.91 28.12 9.61
N ALA A 168 7.66 28.30 10.05
CA ALA A 168 6.64 27.25 10.08
C ALA A 168 6.26 26.69 8.68
N TYR A 169 6.64 27.39 7.60
CA TYR A 169 6.37 26.99 6.23
C TYR A 169 7.64 26.63 5.44
N VAL A 170 8.81 26.62 6.07
CA VAL A 170 10.07 26.24 5.45
C VAL A 170 10.59 24.95 6.07
N PHE A 171 10.86 23.97 5.22
CA PHE A 171 11.31 22.64 5.59
C PHE A 171 12.55 22.23 4.80
N THR A 172 13.29 21.26 5.31
CA THR A 172 14.49 20.73 4.65
C THR A 172 14.46 19.20 4.53
N ALA A 173 15.18 18.68 3.55
CA ALA A 173 15.47 17.27 3.37
C ALA A 173 16.98 17.08 3.13
N PRO A 174 17.59 15.97 3.61
CA PRO A 174 19.01 15.74 3.43
C PRO A 174 19.41 15.41 1.99
N ASN A 175 18.49 14.86 1.20
CA ASN A 175 18.72 14.44 -0.19
C ASN A 175 17.39 14.21 -0.93
N LEU A 176 17.47 13.90 -2.22
CA LEU A 176 16.33 13.67 -3.10
C LEU A 176 15.48 12.46 -2.68
N GLN A 177 16.10 11.36 -2.24
CA GLN A 177 15.35 10.16 -1.83
C GLN A 177 14.45 10.46 -0.64
N TYR A 178 14.98 11.11 0.40
CA TYR A 178 14.19 11.54 1.56
C TYR A 178 13.10 12.52 1.15
N PHE A 179 13.41 13.51 0.31
CA PHE A 179 12.43 14.48 -0.16
C PHE A 179 11.29 13.83 -0.95
N MET A 180 11.59 12.90 -1.85
CA MET A 180 10.59 12.19 -2.66
C MET A 180 9.74 11.21 -1.84
N ASP A 181 10.23 10.78 -0.67
CA ASP A 181 9.51 9.96 0.30
C ASP A 181 8.79 10.78 1.39
N SER A 182 8.73 12.11 1.27
CA SER A 182 8.17 12.95 2.33
C SER A 182 6.86 13.60 1.92
N PRO A 183 5.71 12.90 1.93
CA PRO A 183 4.43 13.52 1.58
C PRO A 183 4.14 14.72 2.50
N THR A 184 3.32 15.64 2.00
CA THR A 184 2.97 16.86 2.74
C THR A 184 1.52 17.20 2.55
N GLU A 185 0.83 17.42 3.66
CA GLU A 185 -0.51 17.99 3.69
C GLU A 185 -0.44 19.42 4.25
N LEU A 186 -1.05 20.37 3.54
CA LEU A 186 -1.25 21.73 4.02
C LEU A 186 -2.73 22.01 4.16
N SER A 187 -3.23 22.14 5.39
CA SER A 187 -4.63 22.43 5.66
C SER A 187 -4.82 22.91 7.09
N ASN A 188 -6.05 23.25 7.47
CA ASN A 188 -6.39 23.54 8.86
C ASN A 188 -6.74 22.26 9.63
N PHE A 189 -5.94 21.20 9.50
CA PHE A 189 -6.15 19.90 10.13
C PHE A 189 -6.15 19.97 11.67
N SER A 190 -6.77 19.01 12.33
CA SER A 190 -6.64 18.78 13.77
C SER A 190 -5.37 17.98 14.06
N GLU A 191 -4.61 18.32 15.10
CA GLU A 191 -3.39 17.58 15.45
C GLU A 191 -3.48 17.03 16.87
N ARG A 192 -2.99 15.81 17.06
CA ARG A 192 -2.69 15.19 18.35
C ARG A 192 -1.30 14.59 18.30
N SER A 193 -0.65 14.47 19.45
CA SER A 193 0.64 13.80 19.57
C SER A 193 0.76 13.06 20.90
N TRP A 194 1.60 12.03 20.90
CA TRP A 194 1.94 11.29 22.10
C TRP A 194 3.35 10.74 21.99
N ASP A 195 4.02 10.60 23.13
CA ASP A 195 5.38 10.09 23.21
C ASP A 195 5.38 8.59 23.51
N ILE A 196 6.32 7.87 22.91
CA ILE A 196 6.59 6.46 23.16
C ILE A 196 8.08 6.29 23.47
N GLU A 197 8.37 5.55 24.53
CA GLU A 197 9.73 5.13 24.87
C GLU A 197 10.06 3.82 24.13
N SER A 198 11.17 3.81 23.39
CA SER A 198 11.71 2.61 22.74
C SER A 198 13.21 2.74 22.55
N ASN A 199 13.97 1.66 22.78
CA ASN A 199 15.43 1.64 22.60
C ASN A 199 16.18 2.78 23.32
N ASP A 200 15.80 3.06 24.57
CA ASP A 200 16.35 4.14 25.40
C ASP A 200 16.21 5.55 24.78
N LYS A 201 15.26 5.72 23.85
CA LYS A 201 14.90 6.99 23.23
C LYS A 201 13.40 7.26 23.38
N THR A 202 13.04 8.53 23.46
CA THR A 202 11.66 9.00 23.34
C THR A 202 11.39 9.37 21.88
N TYR A 203 10.33 8.79 21.30
CA TYR A 203 9.82 9.16 19.98
C TYR A 203 8.46 9.85 20.14
N THR A 204 8.20 10.88 19.34
CA THR A 204 6.90 11.54 19.28
C THR A 204 6.12 11.05 18.06
N LEU A 205 4.96 10.45 18.28
CA LEU A 205 4.04 10.13 17.19
C LEU A 205 3.02 11.28 17.07
N ARG A 206 2.73 11.69 15.84
CA ARG A 206 1.79 12.75 15.50
C ARG A 206 0.66 12.20 14.65
N LEU A 207 -0.55 12.64 14.93
CA LEU A 207 -1.75 12.35 14.16
C LEU A 207 -2.34 13.68 13.68
N ALA A 208 -2.13 13.99 12.41
CA ALA A 208 -2.72 15.12 11.71
C ALA A 208 -3.95 14.64 10.93
N VAL A 209 -5.13 15.16 11.24
CA VAL A 209 -6.40 14.72 10.65
C VAL A 209 -7.12 15.91 10.02
N HIS A 210 -7.16 15.93 8.69
CA HIS A 210 -8.02 16.80 7.93
C HIS A 210 -9.34 16.07 7.64
N HIS A 211 -10.42 16.47 8.32
CA HIS A 211 -11.73 15.84 8.17
C HIS A 211 -12.88 16.82 8.45
N ASP A 212 -14.07 16.50 7.94
CA ASP A 212 -15.30 17.29 8.16
C ASP A 212 -16.07 16.91 9.44
N GLY A 213 -15.43 16.21 10.38
CA GLY A 213 -16.05 15.78 11.65
C GLY A 213 -15.83 16.75 12.81
N ILE A 214 -15.89 16.24 14.04
CA ILE A 214 -15.64 17.02 15.26
C ILE A 214 -14.34 16.59 15.95
N GLU A 215 -13.76 17.47 16.78
CA GLU A 215 -12.51 17.20 17.51
C GLU A 215 -12.60 15.95 18.41
N GLU A 216 -13.77 15.67 18.98
CA GLU A 216 -13.99 14.49 19.81
C GLU A 216 -13.85 13.18 19.02
N ASP A 217 -14.16 13.17 17.72
CA ASP A 217 -13.92 11.99 16.88
C ASP A 217 -12.42 11.73 16.74
N VAL A 218 -11.60 12.79 16.62
CA VAL A 218 -10.14 12.68 16.56
C VAL A 218 -9.59 12.09 17.86
N ASP A 219 -10.13 12.49 19.01
CA ASP A 219 -9.72 11.94 20.31
C ASP A 219 -10.08 10.44 20.43
N VAL A 220 -11.28 10.03 19.99
CA VAL A 220 -11.68 8.61 19.95
C VAL A 220 -10.76 7.81 19.03
N TYR A 221 -10.47 8.35 17.84
CA TYR A 221 -9.60 7.70 16.87
C TYR A 221 -8.16 7.57 17.39
N LEU A 222 -7.63 8.59 18.04
CA LEU A 222 -6.32 8.58 18.67
C LEU A 222 -6.17 7.44 19.67
N GLU A 223 -7.14 7.25 20.57
CA GLU A 223 -7.05 6.19 21.59
C GLU A 223 -7.12 4.79 20.97
N LYS A 224 -7.84 4.62 19.86
CA LYS A 224 -7.84 3.37 19.08
C LYS A 224 -6.48 3.15 18.40
N ALA A 225 -5.95 4.17 17.74
CA ALA A 225 -4.67 4.13 17.05
C ALA A 225 -3.52 3.79 18.00
N LYS A 226 -3.47 4.39 19.20
CA LYS A 226 -2.45 4.10 20.23
C LYS A 226 -2.40 2.62 20.60
N LYS A 227 -3.54 1.97 20.83
CA LYS A 227 -3.57 0.53 21.16
C LYS A 227 -3.06 -0.34 20.02
N VAL A 228 -3.38 0.01 18.78
CA VAL A 228 -2.90 -0.70 17.59
C VAL A 228 -1.40 -0.51 17.42
N VAL A 229 -0.91 0.72 17.54
CA VAL A 229 0.52 1.06 17.53
C VAL A 229 1.29 0.29 18.60
N ASP A 230 0.81 0.27 19.85
CA ASP A 230 1.43 -0.49 20.94
C ASP A 230 1.50 -1.99 20.61
N GLN A 231 0.47 -2.52 19.97
CA GLN A 231 0.44 -3.93 19.57
C GLN A 231 1.40 -4.25 18.43
N GLN A 232 1.60 -3.33 17.48
CA GLN A 232 2.60 -3.49 16.43
C GLN A 232 4.02 -3.39 16.97
N ILE A 233 4.28 -2.48 17.91
CA ILE A 233 5.55 -2.43 18.64
C ILE A 233 5.81 -3.76 19.35
N GLN A 234 4.80 -4.37 19.98
CA GLN A 234 4.95 -5.70 20.58
C GLN A 234 5.28 -6.79 19.54
N ILE A 235 4.72 -6.72 18.32
CA ILE A 235 5.01 -7.68 17.26
C ILE A 235 6.49 -7.60 16.86
N PHE A 236 7.01 -6.39 16.62
CA PHE A 236 8.39 -6.19 16.17
C PHE A 236 9.43 -6.08 17.30
N GLY A 237 8.98 -5.91 18.54
CA GLY A 237 9.80 -5.84 19.76
C GLY A 237 10.23 -4.42 20.14
N GLU A 238 10.32 -3.51 19.18
CA GLU A 238 10.79 -2.13 19.34
C GLU A 238 10.27 -1.24 18.20
N LEU A 239 10.29 0.08 18.40
CA LEU A 239 10.07 1.02 17.30
C LEU A 239 11.28 1.06 16.35
N PRO A 240 11.06 1.36 15.07
CA PRO A 240 12.15 1.74 14.19
C PRO A 240 12.81 3.04 14.65
N ASP A 241 14.08 3.26 14.29
CA ASP A 241 14.73 4.55 14.53
C ASP A 241 14.20 5.57 13.51
N PHE A 242 13.27 6.42 13.94
CA PHE A 242 12.77 7.54 13.13
C PHE A 242 13.83 8.66 13.10
N ASP A 243 14.24 9.10 11.91
CA ASP A 243 15.47 9.89 11.70
C ASP A 243 15.54 11.19 12.52
N TYR A 244 14.37 11.76 12.86
CA TYR A 244 14.23 12.98 13.65
C TYR A 244 13.36 12.77 14.90
N GLY A 245 13.30 11.54 15.41
CA GLY A 245 12.56 11.18 16.62
C GLY A 245 11.03 11.28 16.47
N THR A 246 10.52 11.43 15.25
CA THR A 246 9.09 11.70 15.01
C THR A 246 8.52 10.82 13.90
N TYR A 247 7.29 10.35 14.08
CA TYR A 247 6.49 9.71 13.02
C TYR A 247 5.15 10.42 12.85
N THR A 248 4.70 10.68 11.62
CA THR A 248 3.45 11.43 11.36
C THR A 248 2.42 10.59 10.59
N PHE A 249 1.26 10.35 11.18
CA PHE A 249 0.06 9.94 10.45
C PHE A 249 -0.59 11.18 9.84
N ILE A 250 -0.62 11.25 8.51
CA ILE A 250 -1.21 12.35 7.74
C ILE A 250 -2.52 11.83 7.15
N ALA A 251 -3.64 12.22 7.74
CA ALA A 251 -4.95 11.65 7.43
C ALA A 251 -5.89 12.67 6.78
N ASP A 252 -6.37 12.35 5.57
CA ASP A 252 -7.34 13.14 4.83
C ASP A 252 -8.63 12.34 4.64
N TYR A 253 -9.65 12.68 5.42
CA TYR A 253 -10.90 11.94 5.53
C TYR A 253 -12.07 12.82 5.07
N LEU A 254 -12.15 13.01 3.74
CA LEU A 254 -13.00 13.99 3.07
C LEU A 254 -13.71 13.38 1.85
N PRO A 255 -14.93 13.82 1.49
CA PRO A 255 -15.72 13.18 0.43
C PRO A 255 -15.15 13.33 -0.99
N TYR A 256 -14.17 14.20 -1.18
CA TYR A 256 -13.54 14.51 -2.48
C TYR A 256 -12.10 14.00 -2.61
N VAL A 257 -11.56 13.29 -1.62
CA VAL A 257 -10.29 12.56 -1.79
C VAL A 257 -10.54 11.17 -2.38
N SER A 258 -9.49 10.51 -2.87
CA SER A 258 -9.54 9.10 -3.26
C SER A 258 -9.09 8.22 -2.10
N GLY A 259 -9.89 7.23 -1.72
CA GLY A 259 -9.50 6.27 -0.67
C GLY A 259 -8.24 5.51 -1.06
N ASP A 260 -7.25 5.49 -0.16
CA ASP A 260 -5.96 4.81 -0.33
C ASP A 260 -5.08 4.98 0.93
N GLY A 261 -4.01 4.20 1.05
CA GLY A 261 -2.93 4.40 2.01
C GLY A 261 -1.57 4.42 1.31
N MET A 262 -0.56 5.04 1.93
CA MET A 262 0.81 4.96 1.45
C MET A 262 1.81 5.08 2.60
N GLU A 263 2.73 4.14 2.65
CA GLU A 263 3.82 4.09 3.61
C GLU A 263 4.94 5.05 3.24
N HIS A 264 5.56 5.65 4.26
CA HIS A 264 6.77 6.44 4.13
C HIS A 264 7.66 6.25 5.35
N ARG A 265 8.94 6.59 5.22
CA ARG A 265 9.97 6.25 6.19
C ARG A 265 9.65 6.68 7.63
N ASN A 266 9.12 7.89 7.78
CA ASN A 266 8.77 8.54 9.04
C ASN A 266 7.35 9.14 9.01
N SER A 267 6.50 8.72 8.07
CA SER A 267 5.12 9.18 7.99
C SER A 267 4.27 8.22 7.16
N THR A 268 2.98 8.51 7.06
CA THR A 268 2.10 7.82 6.12
C THR A 268 0.97 8.75 5.70
N ILE A 269 0.52 8.60 4.46
CA ILE A 269 -0.76 9.15 3.99
C ILE A 269 -1.88 8.14 4.25
N LEU A 270 -2.96 8.62 4.85
CA LEU A 270 -4.20 7.87 5.08
C LEU A 270 -5.36 8.63 4.44
N ALA A 271 -5.93 8.13 3.34
CA ALA A 271 -7.01 8.81 2.64
C ALA A 271 -8.31 8.00 2.67
N SER A 272 -9.43 8.66 2.93
CA SER A 272 -10.77 8.04 2.91
C SER A 272 -11.84 9.04 2.47
N THR A 273 -12.85 8.55 1.75
CA THR A 273 -13.99 9.37 1.30
C THR A 273 -14.99 9.71 2.41
N GLN A 274 -14.78 9.21 3.63
CA GLN A 274 -15.69 9.37 4.75
C GLN A 274 -14.93 9.92 5.95
N SER A 275 -15.60 10.79 6.72
CA SER A 275 -15.06 11.25 8.00
C SER A 275 -15.02 10.09 9.03
N LEU A 276 -14.29 10.30 10.13
CA LEU A 276 -14.08 9.29 11.17
C LEU A 276 -15.38 8.64 11.67
N HIS A 277 -16.33 9.44 12.16
CA HIS A 277 -17.60 8.91 12.68
C HIS A 277 -18.47 8.29 11.57
N GLN A 278 -18.46 8.84 10.36
CA GLN A 278 -19.26 8.30 9.24
C GLN A 278 -18.83 6.88 8.85
N ALA A 279 -17.53 6.60 8.92
CA ALA A 279 -16.97 5.28 8.65
C ALA A 279 -16.88 4.40 9.90
N GLU A 280 -17.48 4.80 11.03
CA GLU A 280 -17.38 4.06 12.29
C GLU A 280 -15.94 3.77 12.73
N PHE A 281 -15.02 4.70 12.44
CA PHE A 281 -13.58 4.58 12.70
C PHE A 281 -12.87 3.42 11.97
N GLN A 282 -13.48 2.87 10.91
CA GLN A 282 -12.89 1.78 10.12
C GLN A 282 -11.58 2.18 9.40
N GLN A 283 -11.28 3.47 9.29
CA GLN A 283 -9.97 3.95 8.81
C GLN A 283 -8.79 3.40 9.63
N LEU A 284 -9.05 2.90 10.85
CA LEU A 284 -8.07 2.17 11.66
C LEU A 284 -7.44 0.99 10.91
N GLY A 285 -8.18 0.38 9.97
CA GLY A 285 -7.67 -0.65 9.05
C GLY A 285 -6.48 -0.17 8.24
N THR A 286 -6.64 0.96 7.53
CA THR A 286 -5.57 1.59 6.74
C THR A 286 -4.43 2.05 7.64
N LEU A 287 -4.71 2.73 8.76
CA LEU A 287 -3.66 3.13 9.71
C LEU A 287 -2.83 1.95 10.19
N SER A 288 -3.48 0.84 10.52
CA SER A 288 -2.79 -0.37 10.97
C SER A 288 -1.91 -0.94 9.87
N HIS A 289 -2.42 -1.05 8.64
CA HIS A 289 -1.64 -1.51 7.49
C HIS A 289 -0.41 -0.64 7.25
N GLU A 290 -0.60 0.68 7.13
CA GLU A 290 0.50 1.59 6.82
C GLU A 290 1.53 1.70 7.95
N PHE A 291 1.13 1.60 9.22
CA PHE A 291 2.11 1.66 10.31
C PHE A 291 3.01 0.42 10.38
N VAL A 292 2.52 -0.76 9.98
CA VAL A 292 3.37 -1.96 9.89
C VAL A 292 4.51 -1.73 8.89
N HIS A 293 4.25 -0.98 7.82
CA HIS A 293 5.26 -0.67 6.81
C HIS A 293 6.44 0.17 7.34
N ALA A 294 6.28 0.87 8.47
CA ALA A 294 7.40 1.53 9.16
C ALA A 294 8.54 0.55 9.48
N TRP A 295 8.22 -0.72 9.72
CA TRP A 295 9.18 -1.83 9.73
C TRP A 295 9.27 -2.52 8.36
N ASN A 296 8.13 -3.01 7.84
CA ASN A 296 8.06 -3.92 6.69
C ASN A 296 7.74 -3.23 5.36
N ALA A 297 8.69 -2.48 4.81
CA ALA A 297 8.77 -1.91 3.46
C ALA A 297 9.85 -0.82 3.51
N GLU A 298 9.77 0.00 4.56
CA GLU A 298 10.62 1.18 4.74
C GLU A 298 12.00 0.88 5.30
N ARG A 299 12.15 -0.25 5.99
CA ARG A 299 13.44 -0.68 6.56
C ARG A 299 13.74 -2.13 6.24
N ILE A 300 12.79 -3.04 6.46
CA ILE A 300 12.82 -4.38 5.88
C ILE A 300 12.41 -4.23 4.40
N ARG A 301 13.38 -3.85 3.58
CA ARG A 301 13.16 -3.52 2.16
C ARG A 301 13.84 -4.54 1.25
N PRO A 302 13.17 -5.06 0.20
CA PRO A 302 13.81 -5.94 -0.75
C PRO A 302 14.81 -5.16 -1.63
N HIS A 303 15.90 -5.80 -2.02
CA HIS A 303 16.99 -5.17 -2.77
C HIS A 303 16.59 -4.53 -4.11
N ARG A 304 15.42 -4.88 -4.66
CA ARG A 304 14.92 -4.34 -5.93
C ARG A 304 14.15 -3.03 -5.78
N LEU A 305 13.89 -2.61 -4.54
CA LEU A 305 13.20 -1.38 -4.19
C LEU A 305 14.13 -0.35 -3.53
N GLU A 306 15.44 -0.63 -3.42
CA GLU A 306 16.44 0.23 -2.77
C GLU A 306 17.68 0.45 -3.68
N PRO A 307 18.06 1.70 -4.02
CA PRO A 307 17.25 2.91 -3.86
C PRO A 307 16.05 2.90 -4.82
N PHE A 308 15.05 3.73 -4.55
CA PHE A 308 13.89 3.81 -5.42
C PHE A 308 14.24 4.49 -6.75
N ASN A 309 13.85 3.87 -7.87
CA ASN A 309 14.03 4.46 -9.19
C ASN A 309 12.78 5.28 -9.56
N PHE A 310 12.91 6.60 -9.67
CA PHE A 310 11.80 7.50 -10.03
C PHE A 310 11.48 7.56 -11.52
N GLU A 311 12.21 6.86 -12.38
CA GLU A 311 12.03 6.91 -13.84
C GLU A 311 11.43 5.63 -14.44
N GLN A 312 11.42 4.53 -13.67
CA GLN A 312 11.03 3.21 -14.11
C GLN A 312 10.15 2.51 -13.07
N ALA A 313 9.46 1.45 -13.47
CA ALA A 313 8.70 0.62 -12.55
C ALA A 313 9.67 -0.16 -11.65
N ASN A 314 9.47 -0.10 -10.34
CA ASN A 314 10.27 -0.82 -9.37
C ASN A 314 9.68 -2.23 -9.16
N MET A 315 9.98 -3.14 -10.09
CA MET A 315 9.46 -4.51 -10.05
C MET A 315 10.15 -5.34 -8.94
N SER A 316 9.36 -5.89 -8.02
CA SER A 316 9.84 -6.73 -6.92
C SER A 316 9.37 -8.18 -7.03
N LEU A 317 10.17 -9.10 -6.49
CA LEU A 317 9.79 -10.51 -6.32
C LEU A 317 9.10 -10.78 -4.98
N ASN A 318 9.10 -9.81 -4.06
CA ASN A 318 8.86 -10.02 -2.65
C ASN A 318 7.63 -9.27 -2.12
N LEU A 319 6.74 -8.78 -2.97
CA LEU A 319 5.53 -8.08 -2.52
C LEU A 319 4.55 -9.00 -1.78
N TRP A 320 4.61 -10.32 -2.01
CA TRP A 320 3.90 -11.28 -1.16
C TRP A 320 4.34 -11.23 0.31
N PHE A 321 5.59 -10.82 0.57
CA PHE A 321 6.14 -10.66 1.92
C PHE A 321 5.95 -9.22 2.43
N VAL A 322 6.24 -8.22 1.60
CA VAL A 322 6.02 -6.81 1.96
C VAL A 322 4.53 -6.57 2.21
N GLU A 323 3.72 -6.63 1.16
CA GLU A 323 2.31 -6.27 1.22
C GLU A 323 1.44 -7.37 1.82
N GLY A 324 1.77 -8.62 1.47
CA GLY A 324 1.01 -9.76 1.93
C GLY A 324 1.13 -10.01 3.43
N PHE A 325 2.33 -9.98 4.01
CA PHE A 325 2.44 -10.15 5.46
C PHE A 325 1.93 -8.92 6.19
N THR A 326 2.09 -7.72 5.64
CA THR A 326 1.45 -6.52 6.19
C THR A 326 -0.09 -6.65 6.18
N SER A 327 -0.69 -7.18 5.13
CA SER A 327 -2.14 -7.48 5.05
C SER A 327 -2.62 -8.54 6.04
N TYR A 328 -1.72 -9.41 6.52
CA TYR A 328 -2.01 -10.33 7.63
C TYR A 328 -1.88 -9.62 8.98
N TYR A 329 -0.82 -8.84 9.16
CA TYR A 329 -0.50 -8.18 10.43
C TYR A 329 -1.40 -7.00 10.76
N GLY A 330 -1.84 -6.21 9.79
CA GLY A 330 -2.71 -5.05 10.01
C GLY A 330 -3.99 -5.41 10.77
N PRO A 331 -4.82 -6.32 10.24
CA PRO A 331 -6.01 -6.81 10.95
C PRO A 331 -5.70 -7.59 12.23
N LEU A 332 -4.60 -8.35 12.26
CA LEU A 332 -4.20 -9.10 13.45
C LEU A 332 -3.81 -8.18 14.62
N ALA A 333 -3.15 -7.06 14.33
CA ALA A 333 -2.80 -6.06 15.33
C ALA A 333 -4.05 -5.38 15.89
N ILE A 334 -5.02 -5.03 15.05
CA ILE A 334 -6.33 -4.50 15.50
C ILE A 334 -7.04 -5.50 16.41
N ARG A 335 -7.07 -6.78 16.01
CA ARG A 335 -7.66 -7.84 16.84
C ARG A 335 -6.93 -7.96 18.18
N ARG A 336 -5.60 -8.06 18.18
CA ARG A 336 -4.81 -8.21 19.42
C ARG A 336 -4.87 -6.98 20.33
N ALA A 337 -5.07 -5.79 19.76
CA ALA A 337 -5.32 -4.54 20.47
C ALA A 337 -6.71 -4.46 21.12
N GLY A 338 -7.61 -5.43 20.85
CA GLY A 338 -8.96 -5.47 21.39
C GLY A 338 -9.95 -4.55 20.68
N GLU A 339 -9.61 -4.05 19.49
CA GLU A 339 -10.44 -3.15 18.68
C GLU A 339 -11.28 -3.90 17.62
N SER A 340 -11.21 -5.24 17.60
CA SER A 340 -12.00 -6.14 16.76
C SER A 340 -12.27 -7.45 17.49
N SER A 341 -13.38 -8.14 17.18
CA SER A 341 -13.73 -9.42 17.81
C SER A 341 -13.07 -10.62 17.10
N VAL A 342 -13.03 -11.79 17.75
CA VAL A 342 -12.60 -13.05 17.09
C VAL A 342 -13.47 -13.36 15.87
N LYS A 343 -14.77 -13.04 15.95
CA LYS A 343 -15.71 -13.27 14.86
C LYS A 343 -15.33 -12.42 13.64
N ASP A 344 -15.15 -11.12 13.83
CA ASP A 344 -14.81 -10.21 12.73
C ASP A 344 -13.46 -10.60 12.10
N PHE A 345 -12.48 -11.00 12.92
CA PHE A 345 -11.20 -11.49 12.41
C PHE A 345 -11.34 -12.80 11.62
N ALA A 346 -12.19 -13.73 12.07
CA ALA A 346 -12.47 -14.99 11.35
C ALA A 346 -13.15 -14.72 10.00
N GLU A 347 -14.14 -13.82 9.96
CA GLU A 347 -14.77 -13.36 8.71
C GLU A 347 -13.74 -12.73 7.77
N LEU A 348 -12.85 -11.88 8.30
CA LEU A 348 -11.81 -11.22 7.51
C LEU A 348 -10.83 -12.20 6.86
N ILE A 349 -10.32 -13.20 7.60
CA ILE A 349 -9.37 -14.19 7.05
C ILE A 349 -10.02 -15.19 6.08
N SER A 350 -11.35 -15.23 6.02
CA SER A 350 -12.08 -16.09 5.07
C SER A 350 -11.77 -15.70 3.63
N ASN A 351 -11.69 -14.41 3.33
CA ASN A 351 -11.48 -13.93 1.96
C ASN A 351 -10.11 -14.35 1.37
N PRO A 352 -8.96 -14.17 2.04
CA PRO A 352 -7.69 -14.69 1.55
C PRO A 352 -7.70 -16.19 1.28
N ILE A 353 -8.24 -17.00 2.21
CA ILE A 353 -8.31 -18.46 2.07
C ILE A 353 -9.20 -18.84 0.88
N ASN A 354 -10.39 -18.26 0.78
CA ASN A 354 -11.32 -18.49 -0.32
C ASN A 354 -10.68 -18.18 -1.68
N THR A 355 -10.06 -17.00 -1.78
CA THR A 355 -9.42 -16.52 -3.00
C THR A 355 -8.30 -17.46 -3.46
N VAL A 356 -7.34 -17.81 -2.60
CA VAL A 356 -6.23 -18.67 -3.02
C VAL A 356 -6.68 -20.11 -3.30
N THR A 357 -7.79 -20.54 -2.70
CA THR A 357 -8.34 -21.89 -2.92
C THR A 357 -8.96 -22.00 -4.31
N TYR A 358 -9.79 -21.04 -4.72
CA TYR A 358 -10.63 -21.16 -5.92
C TYR A 358 -10.33 -20.21 -7.07
N ALA A 359 -9.61 -19.10 -6.86
CA ALA A 359 -9.30 -18.20 -7.95
C ALA A 359 -8.38 -18.89 -8.98
N PRO A 360 -8.70 -18.87 -10.28
CA PRO A 360 -7.89 -19.55 -11.30
C PRO A 360 -6.45 -19.02 -11.40
N GLY A 361 -6.22 -17.77 -10.98
CA GLY A 361 -4.94 -17.10 -11.04
C GLY A 361 -3.79 -17.89 -10.41
N ARG A 362 -4.05 -18.68 -9.36
CA ARG A 362 -3.04 -19.53 -8.71
C ARG A 362 -2.38 -20.52 -9.67
N SER A 363 -3.11 -20.99 -10.68
CA SER A 363 -2.57 -21.91 -11.70
C SER A 363 -1.65 -21.24 -12.73
N PHE A 364 -1.68 -19.91 -12.82
CA PHE A 364 -0.87 -19.14 -13.77
C PHE A 364 0.46 -18.68 -13.18
N ALA A 365 0.48 -18.31 -11.90
CA ALA A 365 1.69 -17.84 -11.24
C ALA A 365 1.66 -18.12 -9.73
N SER A 366 2.85 -18.31 -9.14
CA SER A 366 3.03 -18.36 -7.68
C SER A 366 2.85 -16.98 -7.07
N SER A 367 2.87 -16.87 -5.74
CA SER A 367 2.84 -15.58 -5.02
C SER A 367 4.00 -14.65 -5.42
N GLN A 368 5.22 -15.20 -5.58
CA GLN A 368 6.35 -14.47 -6.15
C GLN A 368 6.07 -14.02 -7.60
N GLY A 369 5.47 -14.88 -8.43
CA GLY A 369 5.09 -14.51 -9.79
C GLY A 369 4.04 -13.40 -9.83
N MET A 370 3.05 -13.42 -8.93
CA MET A 370 2.05 -12.35 -8.81
C MET A 370 2.68 -11.02 -8.38
N SER A 371 3.72 -11.04 -7.52
CA SER A 371 4.46 -9.83 -7.15
C SER A 371 5.08 -9.13 -8.37
N THR A 372 5.52 -9.90 -9.37
CA THR A 372 6.10 -9.32 -10.60
C THR A 372 5.08 -8.62 -11.50
N GLN A 373 3.78 -8.83 -11.25
CA GLN A 373 2.70 -8.21 -12.03
C GLN A 373 2.31 -6.83 -11.50
N ALA A 374 2.83 -6.40 -10.34
CA ALA A 374 2.52 -5.11 -9.73
C ALA A 374 2.58 -3.91 -10.70
N PRO A 375 3.57 -3.82 -11.62
CA PRO A 375 3.62 -2.73 -12.62
C PRO A 375 2.39 -2.61 -13.53
N PHE A 376 1.55 -3.65 -13.60
CA PHE A 376 0.36 -3.71 -14.45
C PHE A 376 -0.97 -3.67 -13.68
N VAL A 377 -0.94 -3.79 -12.35
CA VAL A 377 -2.17 -3.92 -11.52
C VAL A 377 -2.26 -2.88 -10.40
N ASP A 378 -1.13 -2.29 -9.98
CA ASP A 378 -1.07 -1.35 -8.87
C ASP A 378 -1.34 0.08 -9.35
N ALA A 379 -2.63 0.43 -9.50
CA ALA A 379 -3.09 1.70 -10.08
C ALA A 379 -2.58 2.01 -11.50
N ALA A 380 -2.04 1.01 -12.20
CA ALA A 380 -1.70 1.08 -13.60
C ALA A 380 -2.99 1.23 -14.44
N THR A 381 -2.97 2.16 -15.39
CA THR A 381 -4.12 2.40 -16.28
C THR A 381 -3.81 1.88 -17.68
N SER A 382 -4.70 1.05 -18.24
CA SER A 382 -4.69 0.66 -19.65
C SER A 382 -6.09 0.76 -20.24
N ILE A 383 -6.18 1.07 -21.55
CA ILE A 383 -7.46 1.18 -22.26
C ILE A 383 -7.95 -0.18 -22.78
N ASP A 384 -7.05 -1.10 -23.10
CA ASP A 384 -7.43 -2.45 -23.52
C ASP A 384 -7.80 -3.31 -22.30
N PRO A 385 -8.91 -4.08 -22.37
CA PRO A 385 -9.30 -4.95 -21.27
C PRO A 385 -8.29 -6.06 -21.01
N THR A 386 -8.16 -6.47 -19.74
CA THR A 386 -7.30 -7.58 -19.32
C THR A 386 -8.14 -8.79 -18.91
N ASN A 387 -7.49 -9.94 -18.69
CA ASN A 387 -8.11 -11.13 -18.10
C ASN A 387 -7.62 -11.38 -16.67
N PHE A 388 -7.36 -10.31 -15.90
CA PHE A 388 -6.78 -10.42 -14.55
C PHE A 388 -7.70 -11.11 -13.56
N ALA A 389 -9.03 -11.04 -13.73
CA ALA A 389 -9.98 -11.84 -12.93
C ALA A 389 -9.68 -13.36 -12.96
N ASN A 390 -9.04 -13.84 -14.02
CA ASN A 390 -8.66 -15.24 -14.17
C ASN A 390 -7.17 -15.52 -13.99
N THR A 391 -6.31 -14.54 -14.26
CA THR A 391 -4.86 -14.76 -14.38
C THR A 391 -4.06 -14.16 -13.24
N PHE A 392 -4.68 -13.36 -12.38
CA PHE A 392 -4.02 -12.65 -11.30
C PHE A 392 -4.72 -12.90 -9.96
N ILE A 393 -3.92 -13.00 -8.91
CA ILE A 393 -4.36 -12.90 -7.51
C ILE A 393 -3.50 -11.81 -6.89
N SER A 394 -4.12 -10.87 -6.19
CA SER A 394 -3.39 -9.82 -5.49
C SER A 394 -2.30 -10.42 -4.59
N TYR A 395 -1.08 -9.91 -4.70
CA TYR A 395 0.02 -10.32 -3.82
C TYR A 395 -0.22 -9.93 -2.35
N TYR A 396 -1.10 -8.94 -2.09
CA TYR A 396 -1.67 -8.67 -0.76
C TYR A 396 -2.45 -9.90 -0.26
N THR A 397 -3.51 -10.29 -0.98
CA THR A 397 -4.39 -11.39 -0.59
C THR A 397 -3.66 -12.74 -0.56
N TYR A 398 -2.84 -13.03 -1.58
CA TYR A 398 -2.10 -14.29 -1.64
C TYR A 398 -1.04 -14.35 -0.53
N GLY A 399 -0.28 -13.27 -0.32
CA GLY A 399 0.72 -13.23 0.73
C GLY A 399 0.11 -13.22 2.15
N ALA A 400 -1.07 -12.63 2.36
CA ALA A 400 -1.79 -12.72 3.64
C ALA A 400 -2.21 -14.16 3.97
N ALA A 401 -2.68 -14.90 2.97
CA ALA A 401 -3.00 -16.32 3.12
C ALA A 401 -1.74 -17.15 3.46
N ILE A 402 -0.60 -16.85 2.83
CA ILE A 402 0.69 -17.47 3.14
C ILE A 402 1.16 -17.10 4.56
N GLY A 403 1.03 -15.84 4.96
CA GLY A 403 1.38 -15.36 6.30
C GLY A 403 0.56 -16.07 7.37
N LEU A 404 -0.75 -16.20 7.17
CA LEU A 404 -1.63 -16.99 8.01
C LEU A 404 -1.18 -18.45 8.10
N ALA A 405 -0.92 -19.10 6.96
CA ALA A 405 -0.50 -20.49 6.93
C ALA A 405 0.83 -20.70 7.68
N LEU A 406 1.80 -19.80 7.47
CA LEU A 406 3.11 -19.87 8.12
C LEU A 406 3.01 -19.64 9.63
N ASP A 407 2.25 -18.64 10.09
CA ASP A 407 2.09 -18.38 11.53
C ASP A 407 1.46 -19.58 12.25
N LEU A 408 0.38 -20.14 11.68
CA LEU A 408 -0.29 -21.31 12.26
C LEU A 408 0.60 -22.56 12.24
N THR A 409 1.38 -22.75 11.18
CA THR A 409 2.33 -23.87 11.06
C THR A 409 3.45 -23.75 12.11
N LEU A 410 4.05 -22.56 12.23
CA LEU A 410 5.11 -22.31 13.20
C LEU A 410 4.64 -22.58 14.63
N ARG A 411 3.47 -22.06 14.99
CA ARG A 411 2.86 -22.28 16.32
C ARG A 411 2.54 -23.73 16.62
N ALA A 412 2.16 -24.51 15.60
CA ALA A 412 1.77 -25.90 15.77
C ALA A 412 2.98 -26.84 15.86
N GLU A 413 4.05 -26.57 15.11
CA GLU A 413 5.19 -27.48 14.97
C GLU A 413 6.40 -27.09 15.83
N PHE A 414 6.52 -25.82 16.21
CA PHE A 414 7.69 -25.28 16.90
C PHE A 414 7.28 -24.55 18.19
N ALA A 415 7.75 -25.05 19.32
CA ALA A 415 7.51 -24.40 20.60
C ALA A 415 8.10 -22.98 20.58
N GLU A 416 7.29 -21.99 20.95
CA GLU A 416 7.67 -20.57 21.09
C GLU A 416 8.08 -19.85 19.80
N ILE A 417 7.96 -20.49 18.63
CA ILE A 417 8.21 -19.84 17.33
C ILE A 417 6.88 -19.46 16.70
N THR A 418 6.75 -18.19 16.34
CA THR A 418 5.60 -17.62 15.63
C THR A 418 6.08 -16.88 14.40
N LEU A 419 5.15 -16.38 13.58
CA LEU A 419 5.53 -15.45 12.53
C LEU A 419 6.21 -14.18 13.09
N ASP A 420 5.83 -13.74 14.30
CA ASP A 420 6.45 -12.58 14.96
C ASP A 420 7.94 -12.86 15.23
N THR A 421 8.29 -14.08 15.61
CA THR A 421 9.69 -14.50 15.77
C THR A 421 10.47 -14.39 14.46
N LEU A 422 9.87 -14.79 13.33
CA LEU A 422 10.49 -14.63 12.01
C LEU A 422 10.64 -13.15 11.65
N MET A 423 9.59 -12.34 11.81
CA MET A 423 9.63 -10.90 11.49
C MET A 423 10.67 -10.17 12.32
N ARG A 424 10.81 -10.49 13.61
CA ARG A 424 11.89 -9.96 14.47
C ARG A 424 13.28 -10.38 13.98
N GLN A 425 13.44 -11.62 13.53
CA GLN A 425 14.72 -12.07 12.97
C GLN A 425 15.09 -11.28 11.71
N VAL A 426 14.13 -11.03 10.82
CA VAL A 426 14.33 -10.23 9.61
C VAL A 426 14.56 -8.76 9.95
N TRP A 427 13.83 -8.23 10.94
CA TRP A 427 14.03 -6.88 11.47
C TRP A 427 15.46 -6.69 11.97
N GLU A 428 15.99 -7.60 12.79
CA GLU A 428 17.34 -7.50 13.34
C GLU A 428 18.44 -7.56 12.26
N THR A 429 18.27 -8.37 11.21
CA THR A 429 19.32 -8.58 10.19
C THR A 429 19.23 -7.68 8.98
N HIS A 430 18.05 -7.15 8.67
CA HIS A 430 17.82 -6.34 7.47
C HIS A 430 17.22 -4.98 7.79
N GLY A 431 16.26 -4.92 8.72
CA GLY A 431 15.59 -3.68 9.09
C GLY A 431 16.50 -2.72 9.86
N LYS A 432 17.03 -3.12 11.01
CA LYS A 432 17.89 -2.29 11.87
C LYS A 432 19.20 -1.89 11.21
N THR A 433 19.74 -2.79 10.38
CA THR A 433 20.98 -2.55 9.66
C THR A 433 20.75 -1.84 8.33
N GLU A 434 19.48 -1.66 7.93
CA GLU A 434 19.05 -1.13 6.63
C GLU A 434 19.78 -1.81 5.45
N VAL A 435 19.98 -3.13 5.56
CA VAL A 435 20.60 -3.95 4.50
C VAL A 435 19.47 -4.61 3.70
N PRO A 436 19.27 -4.26 2.43
CA PRO A 436 18.17 -4.81 1.65
C PRO A 436 18.28 -6.33 1.50
N TYR A 437 17.13 -7.01 1.53
CA TYR A 437 17.07 -8.48 1.50
C TYR A 437 16.73 -9.03 0.11
N THR A 438 17.01 -10.32 -0.08
CA THR A 438 16.57 -11.16 -1.20
C THR A 438 15.58 -12.24 -0.73
N THR A 439 14.89 -12.92 -1.64
CA THR A 439 14.05 -14.09 -1.29
C THR A 439 14.85 -15.16 -0.52
N ASP A 440 16.12 -15.35 -0.86
CA ASP A 440 16.97 -16.35 -0.20
C ASP A 440 17.32 -15.97 1.24
N ASP A 441 17.40 -14.67 1.55
CA ASP A 441 17.63 -14.18 2.91
C ASP A 441 16.41 -14.44 3.79
N LEU A 442 15.19 -14.27 3.26
CA LEU A 442 13.96 -14.63 3.98
C LEU A 442 13.90 -16.13 4.29
N ARG A 443 14.31 -16.96 3.33
CA ARG A 443 14.43 -18.41 3.53
C ARG A 443 15.47 -18.72 4.60
N ALA A 444 16.63 -18.07 4.57
CA ALA A 444 17.69 -18.25 5.56
C ALA A 444 17.23 -17.82 6.97
N ALA A 445 16.48 -16.72 7.10
CA ALA A 445 15.88 -16.29 8.35
C ALA A 445 14.91 -17.35 8.91
N LEU A 446 14.12 -17.99 8.04
CA LEU A 446 13.24 -19.10 8.45
C LEU A 446 14.04 -20.32 8.93
N VAL A 447 15.16 -20.64 8.28
CA VAL A 447 16.09 -21.69 8.76
C VAL A 447 16.65 -21.33 10.13
N GLN A 448 17.03 -20.07 10.34
CA GLN A 448 17.63 -19.59 11.58
C GLN A 448 16.66 -19.71 12.76
N VAL A 449 15.40 -19.30 12.61
CA VAL A 449 14.43 -19.34 13.73
C VAL A 449 13.90 -20.75 14.02
N THR A 450 13.83 -21.62 13.00
CA THR A 450 13.31 -22.99 13.19
C THR A 450 14.40 -24.03 13.47
N GLY A 451 15.65 -23.76 13.07
CA GLY A 451 16.72 -24.75 13.01
C GLY A 451 16.46 -25.89 12.02
N LYS A 452 15.51 -25.74 11.08
CA LYS A 452 15.08 -26.78 10.13
C LYS A 452 15.22 -26.32 8.68
N GLU A 453 16.39 -26.58 8.09
CA GLU A 453 16.67 -26.24 6.69
C GLU A 453 15.66 -26.86 5.71
N ARG A 454 15.35 -28.15 5.89
CA ARG A 454 14.38 -28.84 5.03
C ARG A 454 12.99 -28.20 5.08
N PHE A 455 12.51 -27.84 6.27
CA PHE A 455 11.20 -27.19 6.43
C PHE A 455 11.15 -25.88 5.65
N ALA A 456 12.17 -25.02 5.81
CA ALA A 456 12.21 -23.75 5.09
C ALA A 456 12.28 -23.93 3.57
N ASN A 457 13.11 -24.87 3.09
CA ASN A 457 13.22 -25.17 1.66
C ASN A 457 11.89 -25.70 1.09
N ASP A 458 11.25 -26.65 1.78
CA ASP A 458 9.98 -27.23 1.37
C ASP A 458 8.88 -26.15 1.37
N PHE A 459 8.82 -25.28 2.40
CA PHE A 459 7.85 -24.17 2.47
C PHE A 459 8.00 -23.20 1.29
N PHE A 460 9.22 -22.75 1.01
CA PHE A 460 9.48 -21.83 -0.09
C PHE A 460 9.18 -22.46 -1.46
N ALA A 461 9.59 -23.72 -1.65
CA ALA A 461 9.34 -24.47 -2.87
C ALA A 461 7.84 -24.65 -3.13
N SER A 462 7.05 -24.98 -2.11
CA SER A 462 5.61 -25.23 -2.24
C SER A 462 4.78 -23.95 -2.39
N TYR A 463 5.05 -22.92 -1.58
CA TYR A 463 4.11 -21.81 -1.39
C TYR A 463 4.60 -20.44 -1.90
N ILE A 464 5.91 -20.26 -2.08
CA ILE A 464 6.47 -18.98 -2.56
C ILE A 464 6.77 -19.04 -4.06
N THR A 465 7.55 -20.03 -4.48
CA THR A 465 7.86 -20.29 -5.89
C THR A 465 6.91 -21.30 -6.53
N GLY A 466 6.29 -22.14 -5.70
CA GLY A 466 5.25 -23.09 -6.10
C GLY A 466 3.85 -22.51 -6.02
N GLN A 467 2.87 -23.34 -6.36
CA GLN A 467 1.44 -22.98 -6.41
C GLN A 467 0.61 -23.91 -5.52
N GLU A 468 1.25 -24.61 -4.58
CA GLU A 468 0.56 -25.52 -3.67
C GLU A 468 -0.32 -24.74 -2.69
N LEU A 469 -1.33 -25.42 -2.15
CA LEU A 469 -2.29 -24.85 -1.21
C LEU A 469 -2.01 -25.42 0.19
N PRO A 470 -1.78 -24.57 1.21
CA PRO A 470 -1.70 -25.02 2.59
C PRO A 470 -3.00 -25.70 3.06
N ASP A 471 -2.89 -26.66 3.98
CA ASP A 471 -4.06 -27.29 4.61
C ASP A 471 -4.66 -26.38 5.69
N TYR A 472 -5.32 -25.31 5.26
CA TYR A 472 -5.95 -24.33 6.16
C TYR A 472 -6.96 -24.96 7.12
N LYS A 473 -7.65 -26.02 6.71
CA LYS A 473 -8.61 -26.73 7.56
C LYS A 473 -7.93 -27.33 8.79
N SER A 474 -6.82 -28.04 8.60
CA SER A 474 -6.06 -28.62 9.71
C SER A 474 -5.37 -27.55 10.55
N LEU A 475 -4.84 -26.50 9.92
CA LEU A 475 -4.19 -25.39 10.62
C LEU A 475 -5.16 -24.64 11.53
N LEU A 476 -6.34 -24.28 11.04
CA LEU A 476 -7.38 -23.57 11.79
C LEU A 476 -7.99 -24.42 12.91
N ALA A 477 -8.07 -25.74 12.73
CA ALA A 477 -8.57 -26.66 13.74
C ALA A 477 -7.76 -26.61 15.05
N ASN A 478 -6.46 -26.28 14.99
CA ASN A 478 -5.62 -26.06 16.18
C ASN A 478 -6.11 -24.89 17.03
N ALA A 479 -6.71 -23.87 16.41
CA ALA A 479 -7.33 -22.72 17.08
C ALA A 479 -8.82 -22.94 17.39
N GLY A 480 -9.35 -24.15 17.17
CA GLY A 480 -10.79 -24.43 17.29
C GLY A 480 -11.61 -23.61 16.28
N MET A 481 -11.07 -23.37 15.09
CA MET A 481 -11.78 -22.70 14.00
C MET A 481 -12.10 -23.69 12.89
N LEU A 482 -13.28 -23.55 12.31
CA LEU A 482 -13.82 -24.39 11.25
C LEU A 482 -13.80 -23.61 9.94
N LEU A 483 -13.08 -24.15 8.95
CA LEU A 483 -13.22 -23.78 7.56
C LEU A 483 -14.32 -24.64 6.92
N ARG A 484 -15.37 -24.02 6.38
CA ARG A 484 -16.50 -24.70 5.73
C ARG A 484 -17.02 -23.91 4.52
N LEU A 485 -17.87 -24.54 3.72
CA LEU A 485 -18.66 -23.82 2.72
C LEU A 485 -19.72 -22.99 3.43
N ALA A 486 -19.82 -21.70 3.09
CA ALA A 486 -20.83 -20.80 3.62
C ALA A 486 -22.24 -21.21 3.14
N ASN A 487 -22.35 -21.54 1.85
CA ASN A 487 -23.60 -21.86 1.17
C ASN A 487 -23.60 -23.29 0.60
N GLY A 488 -23.00 -24.24 1.33
CA GLY A 488 -22.86 -25.63 0.86
C GLY A 488 -24.20 -26.28 0.51
N GLY A 489 -24.26 -26.95 -0.64
CA GLY A 489 -25.47 -27.53 -1.21
C GLY A 489 -26.32 -26.59 -2.09
N ASP A 490 -26.07 -25.28 -2.07
CA ASP A 490 -26.77 -24.34 -2.94
C ASP A 490 -26.19 -24.36 -4.36
N ALA A 491 -27.04 -24.11 -5.35
CA ALA A 491 -26.62 -23.99 -6.74
C ALA A 491 -25.93 -22.65 -6.98
N SER A 492 -24.87 -22.66 -7.78
CA SER A 492 -24.16 -21.46 -8.22
C SER A 492 -23.93 -21.48 -9.72
N ALA A 493 -23.95 -20.29 -10.34
CA ALA A 493 -23.50 -20.07 -11.71
C ALA A 493 -22.02 -19.61 -11.77
N GLY A 494 -21.35 -19.56 -10.61
CA GLY A 494 -20.03 -18.98 -10.40
C GLY A 494 -20.07 -17.46 -10.15
N PRO A 495 -18.92 -16.87 -9.77
CA PRO A 495 -18.82 -15.43 -9.53
C PRO A 495 -19.13 -14.64 -10.80
N VAL A 496 -20.01 -13.65 -10.68
CA VAL A 496 -20.39 -12.76 -11.79
C VAL A 496 -20.75 -11.38 -11.25
N SER A 497 -20.33 -10.34 -11.98
CA SER A 497 -20.71 -8.96 -11.70
C SER A 497 -21.62 -8.45 -12.82
N PHE A 498 -22.75 -7.89 -12.44
CA PHE A 498 -23.73 -7.33 -13.36
C PHE A 498 -23.86 -5.82 -13.21
N GLU A 499 -24.05 -5.15 -14.35
CA GLU A 499 -24.73 -3.86 -14.42
C GLU A 499 -26.09 -4.09 -15.05
N PHE A 500 -27.15 -3.58 -14.44
CA PHE A 500 -28.52 -3.79 -14.91
C PHE A 500 -28.96 -2.64 -15.80
N GLU A 501 -28.81 -2.80 -17.11
CA GLU A 501 -29.23 -1.84 -18.13
C GLU A 501 -30.64 -2.17 -18.64
N GLY A 502 -31.67 -1.66 -17.95
CA GLY A 502 -33.05 -1.76 -18.41
C GLY A 502 -33.65 -3.17 -18.31
N LYS A 503 -33.59 -3.97 -19.39
CA LYS A 503 -34.22 -5.32 -19.47
C LYS A 503 -33.21 -6.46 -19.61
N ALA A 504 -31.95 -6.21 -19.29
CA ALA A 504 -30.91 -7.24 -19.33
C ALA A 504 -29.85 -6.97 -18.26
N ALA A 505 -29.15 -8.03 -17.87
CA ALA A 505 -28.00 -7.95 -16.97
C ALA A 505 -26.70 -8.01 -17.78
N LEU A 506 -25.99 -6.89 -17.88
CA LEU A 506 -24.71 -6.80 -18.56
C LEU A 506 -23.61 -7.38 -17.68
N ILE A 507 -22.90 -8.38 -18.18
CA ILE A 507 -21.71 -8.92 -17.50
C ILE A 507 -20.58 -7.89 -17.60
N THR A 508 -20.09 -7.37 -16.47
CA THR A 508 -19.09 -6.28 -16.45
C THR A 508 -17.64 -6.74 -16.37
N GLN A 509 -17.41 -7.98 -15.94
CA GLN A 509 -16.10 -8.60 -15.76
C GLN A 509 -15.99 -9.92 -16.53
N ASN A 510 -14.78 -10.41 -16.78
CA ASN A 510 -14.60 -11.71 -17.40
C ASN A 510 -15.23 -12.82 -16.55
N THR A 511 -15.90 -13.76 -17.19
CA THR A 511 -16.38 -14.96 -16.49
C THR A 511 -15.20 -15.81 -16.03
N ILE A 512 -15.36 -16.45 -14.88
CA ILE A 512 -14.25 -17.14 -14.21
C ILE A 512 -13.99 -18.51 -14.86
N ILE A 513 -12.74 -18.84 -15.18
CA ILE A 513 -12.35 -20.15 -15.75
C ILE A 513 -12.88 -21.26 -14.84
N ASN A 514 -13.47 -22.29 -15.46
CA ASN A 514 -14.14 -23.42 -14.80
C ASN A 514 -15.46 -23.09 -14.07
N SER A 515 -15.95 -21.85 -14.13
CA SER A 515 -17.30 -21.52 -13.67
C SER A 515 -18.38 -22.00 -14.65
N PRO A 516 -19.61 -22.23 -14.17
CA PRO A 516 -20.77 -22.52 -15.02
C PRO A 516 -20.99 -21.51 -16.15
N LEU A 517 -20.89 -20.21 -15.88
CA LEU A 517 -21.07 -19.17 -16.91
C LEU A 517 -19.98 -19.21 -17.98
N TYR A 518 -18.73 -19.42 -17.58
CA TYR A 518 -17.62 -19.60 -18.52
C TYR A 518 -17.83 -20.84 -19.40
N ALA A 519 -18.24 -21.96 -18.80
CA ALA A 519 -18.52 -23.20 -19.53
C ALA A 519 -19.71 -23.05 -20.51
N ALA A 520 -20.70 -22.22 -20.18
CA ALA A 520 -21.82 -21.88 -21.04
C ALA A 520 -21.45 -20.93 -22.20
N GLY A 521 -20.21 -20.39 -22.21
CA GLY A 521 -19.70 -19.53 -23.28
C GLY A 521 -20.12 -18.06 -23.17
N LEU A 522 -20.54 -17.62 -21.99
CA LEU A 522 -20.78 -16.20 -21.70
C LEU A 522 -19.50 -15.54 -21.21
N ASP A 523 -19.32 -14.27 -21.53
CA ASP A 523 -18.17 -13.47 -21.08
C ASP A 523 -18.56 -12.00 -20.88
N ARG A 524 -17.60 -11.19 -20.43
CA ARG A 524 -17.70 -9.73 -20.32
C ARG A 524 -18.33 -9.11 -21.57
N GLY A 525 -19.33 -8.25 -21.35
CA GLY A 525 -20.05 -7.56 -22.40
C GLY A 525 -21.28 -8.30 -22.93
N ASP A 526 -21.49 -9.56 -22.55
CA ASP A 526 -22.72 -10.28 -22.85
C ASP A 526 -23.86 -9.81 -21.94
N GLN A 527 -25.07 -9.75 -22.48
CA GLN A 527 -26.26 -9.32 -21.76
C GLN A 527 -27.19 -10.50 -21.49
N VAL A 528 -27.28 -10.92 -20.24
CA VAL A 528 -28.18 -12.01 -19.83
C VAL A 528 -29.63 -11.51 -19.86
N LEU A 529 -30.48 -12.23 -20.60
CA LEU A 529 -31.90 -11.91 -20.74
C LEU A 529 -32.77 -12.77 -19.81
N SER A 530 -32.50 -14.07 -19.77
CA SER A 530 -33.31 -15.01 -18.99
C SER A 530 -32.59 -16.31 -18.68
N ILE A 531 -32.98 -16.95 -17.57
CA ILE A 531 -32.70 -18.36 -17.27
C ILE A 531 -34.04 -19.11 -17.35
N ASP A 532 -34.14 -20.05 -18.29
CA ASP A 532 -35.38 -20.67 -18.74
C ASP A 532 -36.50 -19.65 -18.99
N ARG A 533 -37.51 -19.59 -18.12
CA ARG A 533 -38.67 -18.70 -18.25
C ARG A 533 -38.57 -17.44 -17.39
N LEU A 534 -37.48 -17.28 -16.64
CA LEU A 534 -37.29 -16.19 -15.69
C LEU A 534 -36.43 -15.12 -16.33
N ASN A 535 -36.98 -13.92 -16.48
CA ASN A 535 -36.22 -12.78 -16.99
C ASN A 535 -35.27 -12.25 -15.91
N ILE A 536 -34.07 -11.81 -16.33
CA ILE A 536 -33.04 -11.28 -15.44
C ILE A 536 -32.86 -9.78 -15.71
N HIS A 537 -33.54 -8.95 -14.94
CA HIS A 537 -33.45 -7.48 -14.99
C HIS A 537 -32.93 -6.88 -13.68
N SER A 538 -32.73 -7.68 -12.64
CA SER A 538 -32.19 -7.25 -11.34
C SER A 538 -31.44 -8.39 -10.65
N ALA A 539 -30.64 -8.05 -9.63
CA ALA A 539 -29.92 -9.01 -8.80
C ALA A 539 -30.89 -10.00 -8.13
N ASP A 540 -31.96 -9.51 -7.51
CA ASP A 540 -32.99 -10.36 -6.90
C ASP A 540 -33.59 -11.39 -7.87
N GLN A 541 -33.74 -11.03 -9.16
CA GLN A 541 -34.25 -11.94 -10.18
C GLN A 541 -33.21 -12.99 -10.58
N TRP A 542 -31.94 -12.61 -10.63
CA TRP A 542 -30.82 -13.53 -10.81
C TRP A 542 -30.76 -14.55 -9.67
N ASP A 543 -30.76 -14.07 -8.43
CA ASP A 543 -30.70 -14.93 -7.23
C ASP A 543 -31.94 -15.84 -7.15
N ASN A 544 -33.14 -15.31 -7.42
CA ASN A 544 -34.36 -16.12 -7.46
C ASN A 544 -34.34 -17.17 -8.56
N ALA A 545 -33.69 -16.89 -9.70
CA ALA A 545 -33.59 -17.85 -10.78
C ALA A 545 -32.63 -18.98 -10.42
N ILE A 546 -31.46 -18.67 -9.87
CA ILE A 546 -30.48 -19.67 -9.44
C ILE A 546 -31.03 -20.54 -8.31
N GLY A 547 -31.68 -19.93 -7.29
CA GLY A 547 -32.21 -20.63 -6.12
C GLY A 547 -33.34 -21.63 -6.39
N ARG A 548 -33.73 -21.84 -7.66
CA ARG A 548 -34.68 -22.89 -8.08
C ARG A 548 -34.01 -24.19 -8.52
N TYR A 549 -32.69 -24.19 -8.61
CA TYR A 549 -31.90 -25.32 -9.07
C TYR A 549 -31.06 -25.89 -7.93
N SER A 550 -30.63 -27.13 -8.09
CA SER A 550 -29.63 -27.78 -7.26
C SER A 550 -28.31 -27.93 -8.04
N PRO A 551 -27.17 -28.13 -7.35
CA PRO A 551 -25.92 -28.46 -8.01
C PRO A 551 -26.06 -29.65 -8.97
N GLY A 552 -25.58 -29.50 -10.20
CA GLY A 552 -25.69 -30.48 -11.28
C GLY A 552 -26.93 -30.33 -12.17
N ASP A 553 -27.94 -29.54 -11.77
CA ASP A 553 -29.07 -29.22 -12.63
C ASP A 553 -28.63 -28.37 -13.85
N THR A 554 -29.45 -28.40 -14.90
CA THR A 554 -29.22 -27.62 -16.11
C THR A 554 -30.40 -26.71 -16.45
N ALA A 555 -30.12 -25.50 -16.93
CA ALA A 555 -31.12 -24.58 -17.45
C ALA A 555 -30.70 -24.01 -18.82
N THR A 556 -31.67 -23.53 -19.61
CA THR A 556 -31.37 -22.76 -20.82
C THR A 556 -31.13 -21.30 -20.45
N ILE A 557 -29.91 -20.81 -20.63
CA ILE A 557 -29.61 -19.37 -20.50
C ILE A 557 -29.74 -18.70 -21.86
N ARG A 558 -30.44 -17.56 -21.90
CA ARG A 558 -30.61 -16.73 -23.09
C ARG A 558 -29.93 -15.40 -22.88
N PHE A 559 -29.12 -14.98 -23.85
CA PHE A 559 -28.27 -13.80 -23.73
C PHE A 559 -28.01 -13.15 -25.08
N ILE A 560 -27.61 -11.89 -25.09
CA ILE A 560 -27.14 -11.17 -26.27
C ILE A 560 -25.61 -11.16 -26.22
N GLN A 561 -24.98 -11.70 -27.25
CA GLN A 561 -23.53 -11.65 -27.43
C GLN A 561 -23.22 -10.94 -28.74
N ARG A 562 -22.49 -9.83 -28.66
CA ARG A 562 -22.15 -8.98 -29.81
C ARG A 562 -23.37 -8.59 -30.66
N GLY A 563 -24.48 -8.27 -30.00
CA GLY A 563 -25.74 -7.88 -30.64
C GLY A 563 -26.58 -9.03 -31.21
N ILE A 564 -26.18 -10.28 -31.01
CA ILE A 564 -26.88 -11.47 -31.48
C ILE A 564 -27.46 -12.21 -30.28
N GLU A 565 -28.76 -12.46 -30.29
CA GLU A 565 -29.41 -13.30 -29.29
C GLU A 565 -28.98 -14.77 -29.48
N ARG A 566 -28.56 -15.39 -28.38
CA ARG A 566 -28.08 -16.77 -28.30
C ARG A 566 -28.75 -17.49 -27.14
N THR A 567 -28.69 -18.81 -27.20
CA THR A 567 -29.01 -19.69 -26.08
C THR A 567 -27.86 -20.65 -25.82
N ALA A 568 -27.65 -20.99 -24.56
CA ALA A 568 -26.71 -22.02 -24.13
C ALA A 568 -27.31 -22.85 -22.99
N VAL A 569 -26.72 -24.00 -22.72
CA VAL A 569 -27.04 -24.80 -21.53
C VAL A 569 -26.11 -24.35 -20.40
N LEU A 570 -26.69 -23.88 -19.31
CA LEU A 570 -26.00 -23.56 -18.06
C LEU A 570 -26.14 -24.77 -17.13
N THR A 571 -25.01 -25.35 -16.69
CA THR A 571 -25.00 -26.43 -15.69
C THR A 571 -24.53 -25.87 -14.37
N PHE A 572 -25.40 -25.85 -13.36
CA PHE A 572 -25.09 -25.24 -12.06
C PHE A 572 -24.06 -26.08 -11.30
N ALA A 573 -23.12 -25.40 -10.66
CA ALA A 573 -22.17 -26.01 -9.73
C ALA A 573 -22.68 -25.87 -8.29
N GLU A 574 -22.00 -26.52 -7.34
CA GLU A 574 -22.18 -26.22 -5.92
C GLU A 574 -21.50 -24.89 -5.61
N ASP A 575 -22.15 -24.05 -4.80
CA ASP A 575 -21.53 -22.85 -4.26
C ASP A 575 -20.32 -23.23 -3.41
N ASN A 576 -19.16 -22.71 -3.79
CA ASN A 576 -17.89 -23.06 -3.20
C ASN A 576 -17.33 -21.97 -2.29
N GLU A 577 -18.09 -20.93 -1.95
CA GLU A 577 -17.64 -19.86 -1.06
C GLU A 577 -17.25 -20.42 0.31
N LEU A 578 -16.02 -20.14 0.75
CA LEU A 578 -15.51 -20.55 2.04
C LEU A 578 -15.67 -19.47 3.10
N GLU A 579 -16.03 -19.91 4.30
CA GLU A 579 -16.00 -19.10 5.51
C GLU A 579 -15.23 -19.81 6.63
N VAL A 580 -14.63 -18.99 7.51
CA VAL A 580 -14.04 -19.41 8.77
C VAL A 580 -14.96 -18.96 9.89
N VAL A 581 -15.38 -19.92 10.70
CA VAL A 581 -16.16 -19.67 11.92
C VAL A 581 -15.49 -20.31 13.13
N THR A 582 -15.77 -19.82 14.33
CA THR A 582 -15.33 -20.52 15.54
C THR A 582 -16.10 -21.83 15.69
N TYR A 583 -15.50 -22.84 16.33
CA TYR A 583 -16.20 -24.10 16.66
C TYR A 583 -17.45 -23.82 17.47
N GLU A 584 -17.38 -22.87 18.39
CA GLU A 584 -18.49 -22.44 19.22
C GLU A 584 -19.67 -21.90 18.38
N ALA A 585 -19.40 -21.11 17.34
CA ALA A 585 -20.42 -20.62 16.40
C ALA A 585 -20.99 -21.72 15.48
N ALA A 586 -20.30 -22.86 15.38
CA ALA A 586 -20.70 -24.02 14.60
C ALA A 586 -21.27 -25.17 15.47
N ASP A 587 -21.65 -24.89 16.72
CA ASP A 587 -22.15 -25.88 17.69
C ASP A 587 -21.18 -27.06 17.94
N MET A 588 -19.87 -26.81 17.79
CA MET A 588 -18.79 -27.76 18.04
C MET A 588 -18.12 -27.50 19.39
N ALA A 589 -17.68 -28.57 20.06
CA ALA A 589 -16.94 -28.45 21.31
C ALA A 589 -15.53 -27.90 21.06
N VAL A 590 -15.14 -26.87 21.82
CA VAL A 590 -13.77 -26.34 21.85
C VAL A 590 -13.00 -26.86 23.06
N SER A 591 -11.78 -27.31 22.84
CA SER A 591 -10.89 -27.81 23.90
C SER A 591 -10.09 -26.68 24.56
N LYS A 592 -9.58 -26.93 25.78
CA LYS A 592 -8.69 -25.97 26.47
C LYS A 592 -7.41 -25.66 25.69
N SER A 593 -6.85 -26.64 24.99
CA SER A 593 -5.66 -26.44 24.14
C SER A 593 -5.96 -25.56 22.94
N GLN A 594 -7.13 -25.72 22.31
CA GLN A 594 -7.55 -24.86 21.20
C GLN A 594 -7.76 -23.42 21.64
N LEU A 595 -8.38 -23.20 22.80
CA LEU A 595 -8.53 -21.85 23.37
C LEU A 595 -7.17 -21.23 23.71
N ALA A 596 -6.24 -22.01 24.27
CA ALA A 596 -4.89 -21.53 24.56
C ALA A 596 -4.12 -21.16 23.28
N PHE A 597 -4.22 -21.98 22.24
CA PHE A 597 -3.64 -21.70 20.93
C PHE A 597 -4.24 -20.43 20.32
N ARG A 598 -5.58 -20.33 20.29
CA ARG A 598 -6.29 -19.16 19.76
C ARG A 598 -5.92 -17.89 20.54
N LYS A 599 -5.85 -17.94 21.87
CA LYS A 599 -5.44 -16.80 22.71
C LYS A 599 -3.99 -16.38 22.45
N SER A 600 -3.08 -17.33 22.29
CA SER A 600 -1.68 -17.04 21.92
C SER A 600 -1.56 -16.39 20.55
N TRP A 601 -2.47 -16.73 19.62
CA TRP A 601 -2.49 -16.20 18.26
C TRP A 601 -3.18 -14.84 18.16
N LEU A 602 -4.40 -14.70 18.70
CA LEU A 602 -5.28 -13.54 18.49
C LEU A 602 -5.32 -12.57 19.68
N GLY A 603 -4.68 -12.90 20.80
CA GLY A 603 -4.81 -12.13 22.04
C GLY A 603 -6.07 -12.50 22.82
N VAL A 604 -6.39 -11.70 23.84
CA VAL A 604 -7.59 -11.87 24.68
C VAL A 604 -8.79 -11.16 24.07
N ASP A 605 -10.01 -11.63 24.39
CA ASP A 605 -11.21 -10.83 24.16
C ASP A 605 -11.32 -9.80 25.29
N SER A 606 -11.56 -8.53 24.93
CA SER A 606 -11.75 -7.42 25.88
C SER A 606 -12.94 -7.64 26.84
N ALA A 607 -13.85 -8.56 26.51
CA ALA A 607 -15.00 -8.95 27.35
C ALA A 607 -14.71 -10.06 28.39
N SER A 608 -13.43 -10.39 28.64
CA SER A 608 -13.05 -11.43 29.62
C SER A 608 -12.43 -10.93 30.92
N GLU A 609 -12.44 -9.61 31.14
CA GLU A 609 -12.13 -8.97 32.43
C GLU A 609 -13.43 -8.47 33.08
N ASP A 610 -14.27 -9.40 33.55
CA ASP A 610 -15.29 -9.17 34.58
C ASP A 610 -15.47 -10.43 35.45
#